data_AF-A0A973KTX1-F1
#
_entry.id   AF-A0A973KTX1-F1
#
_cell.length_a   1.000
_cell.length_b   1.000
_cell.length_c   1.000
_cell.angle_alpha   90.00
_cell.angle_beta   90.00
_cell.angle_gamma   90.00
#
_symmetry.space_group_name_H-M   'P 1'
#
loop_
_entity.id
_entity.type
_entity.pdbx_description
1 polymer ?
#
loop_
_entity_poly.entity_id
_entity_poly.type
_entity_poly.pdbx_seq_one_letter_code
_entity_poly.pdbx_strand_id
1 'polypeptide(L)'
;WGPYVPGWQGAGAHQEAELPLATLSICMTALMVSVACGKGMGLAAARWPRLGPVRLIALGFLLVVLLDIAEPLVSFAGVSVWTRAVPELTIWSGHWYQFPLYQMVASALFGASLGAARHFRNRRGETCLESGAALLPEGPRPWVRLLAVVGGANVSIALYTGAHILFSLMDGAPPDRLPEFFRPTAGY
;
A
#
# COMPACT_ATOMS: atom_id res chain seq x y z
N TRP A 1 -6.61 3.15 20.71
CA TRP A 1 -8.07 3.24 20.49
C TRP A 1 -8.67 1.94 19.95
N GLY A 2 -7.86 1.07 19.31
CA GLY A 2 -8.26 -0.26 18.85
C GLY A 2 -9.09 -1.09 19.85
N PRO A 3 -8.67 -1.21 21.13
CA PRO A 3 -9.42 -1.98 22.15
C PRO A 3 -10.85 -1.50 22.45
N TYR A 4 -11.24 -0.31 21.99
CA TYR A 4 -12.60 0.22 22.14
C TYR A 4 -13.47 -0.03 20.89
N VAL A 5 -12.93 -0.67 19.85
CA VAL A 5 -13.66 -1.03 18.63
C VAL A 5 -14.27 -2.43 18.80
N PRO A 6 -15.59 -2.61 18.60
CA PRO A 6 -16.21 -3.93 18.63
C PRO A 6 -15.54 -4.90 17.65
N GLY A 7 -15.19 -6.11 18.12
CA GLY A 7 -14.49 -7.11 17.32
C GLY A 7 -12.96 -6.99 17.32
N TRP A 8 -12.38 -6.11 18.13
CA TRP A 8 -10.93 -5.97 18.28
C TRP A 8 -10.28 -7.22 18.88
N GLN A 9 -9.22 -7.70 18.23
CA GLN A 9 -8.43 -8.87 18.65
C GLN A 9 -6.95 -8.51 18.91
N GLY A 10 -6.58 -7.23 18.80
CA GLY A 10 -5.20 -6.75 18.94
C GLY A 10 -4.78 -6.48 20.40
N ALA A 11 -3.59 -5.92 20.58
CA ALA A 11 -2.99 -5.70 21.89
C ALA A 11 -3.74 -4.65 22.75
N GLY A 12 -3.43 -4.60 24.05
CA GLY A 12 -4.05 -3.68 25.00
C GLY A 12 -3.76 -2.20 24.70
N ALA A 13 -4.59 -1.28 25.22
CA ALA A 13 -4.62 0.13 24.80
C ALA A 13 -3.30 0.91 24.96
N HIS A 14 -2.38 0.42 25.81
CA HIS A 14 -1.09 1.02 26.10
C HIS A 14 0.06 0.49 25.25
N GLN A 15 -0.13 -0.64 24.55
CA GLN A 15 0.89 -1.30 23.72
C GLN A 15 0.92 -0.80 22.27
N GLU A 16 0.03 0.13 21.92
CA GLU A 16 -0.14 0.61 20.55
C GLU A 16 -0.01 2.14 20.42
N ALA A 17 0.65 2.79 21.38
CA ALA A 17 0.85 4.25 21.38
C ALA A 17 1.64 4.73 20.14
N GLU A 18 2.43 3.85 19.52
CA GLU A 18 3.20 4.09 18.29
C GLU A 18 2.38 4.06 16.99
N LEU A 19 1.10 3.67 17.04
CA LEU A 19 0.22 3.57 15.87
C LEU A 19 0.17 4.84 15.00
N PRO A 20 0.12 6.08 15.53
CA PRO A 20 0.09 7.27 14.69
C PRO A 20 1.36 7.44 13.85
N LEU A 21 2.53 7.13 14.44
CA LEU A 21 3.81 7.19 13.73
C LEU A 21 3.93 6.07 12.70
N ALA A 22 3.50 4.85 13.05
CA ALA A 22 3.44 3.74 12.11
C ALA A 22 2.50 4.04 10.92
N THR A 23 1.31 4.58 11.20
CA THR A 23 0.33 4.99 10.18
C THR A 23 0.89 6.09 9.30
N LEU A 24 1.55 7.10 9.88
CA LEU A 24 2.20 8.16 9.13
C LEU A 24 3.29 7.62 8.21
N SER A 25 4.13 6.69 8.70
CA SER A 25 5.17 6.03 7.91
C SER A 25 4.59 5.27 6.71
N ILE A 26 3.51 4.50 6.92
CA ILE A 26 2.82 3.78 5.85
C ILE A 26 2.24 4.76 4.81
N CYS A 27 1.55 5.82 5.26
CA CYS A 27 1.00 6.86 4.38
C CYS A 27 2.09 7.58 3.56
N MET A 28 3.25 7.88 4.16
CA MET A 28 4.38 8.49 3.46
C MET A 28 4.98 7.55 2.43
N THR A 29 5.14 6.26 2.78
CA THR A 29 5.64 5.23 1.86
C THR A 29 4.70 5.06 0.67
N ALA A 30 3.39 4.96 0.93
CA ALA A 30 2.34 4.93 -0.08
C ALA A 30 2.41 6.14 -1.04
N LEU A 31 2.59 7.34 -0.51
CA LEU A 31 2.75 8.56 -1.30
C LEU A 31 4.01 8.51 -2.17
N MET A 32 5.16 8.14 -1.59
CA MET A 32 6.42 8.03 -2.31
C MET A 32 6.33 7.03 -3.46
N VAL A 33 5.78 5.84 -3.21
CA VAL A 33 5.57 4.80 -4.22
C VAL A 33 4.65 5.29 -5.33
N SER A 34 3.53 5.96 -4.99
CA SER A 34 2.59 6.50 -5.97
C SER A 34 3.23 7.57 -6.87
N VAL A 35 4.06 8.45 -6.28
CA VAL A 35 4.81 9.48 -7.03
C VAL A 35 5.88 8.84 -7.92
N ALA A 36 6.65 7.88 -7.40
CA ALA A 36 7.67 7.16 -8.15
C ALA A 36 7.05 6.40 -9.33
N CYS A 37 5.94 5.71 -9.09
CA CYS A 37 5.15 5.01 -10.10
C CYS A 37 4.68 5.95 -11.22
N GLY A 38 4.03 7.07 -10.87
CA GLY A 38 3.57 8.05 -11.85
C GLY A 38 4.71 8.72 -12.64
N LYS A 39 5.87 8.97 -12.01
CA LYS A 39 7.08 9.44 -12.70
C LYS A 39 7.67 8.38 -13.61
N GLY A 40 7.73 7.12 -13.17
CA GLY A 40 8.20 5.98 -13.96
C GLY A 40 7.37 5.78 -15.22
N MET A 41 6.04 5.85 -15.12
CA MET A 41 5.14 5.84 -16.27
C MET A 41 5.44 6.99 -17.24
N GLY A 42 5.69 8.20 -16.73
CA GLY A 42 6.04 9.36 -17.56
C GLY A 42 7.38 9.21 -18.29
N LEU A 43 8.41 8.69 -17.61
CA LEU A 43 9.70 8.40 -18.22
C LEU A 43 9.57 7.32 -19.31
N ALA A 44 8.78 6.28 -19.05
CA ALA A 44 8.52 5.22 -20.01
C ALA A 44 7.72 5.70 -21.22
N ALA A 45 6.69 6.54 -21.01
CA ALA A 45 5.91 7.13 -22.09
C ALA A 45 6.77 8.05 -22.98
N ALA A 46 7.70 8.80 -22.38
CA ALA A 46 8.65 9.65 -23.11
C ALA A 46 9.66 8.83 -23.93
N ARG A 47 10.15 7.72 -23.37
CA ARG A 47 11.09 6.82 -24.07
C ARG A 47 10.40 5.96 -25.14
N TRP A 48 9.17 5.53 -24.90
CA TRP A 48 8.40 4.64 -25.77
C TRP A 48 6.98 5.21 -26.02
N PRO A 49 6.83 6.16 -26.95
CA PRO A 49 5.55 6.82 -27.24
C PRO A 49 4.45 5.87 -27.77
N ARG A 50 4.84 4.67 -28.24
CA ARG A 50 3.90 3.63 -28.71
C ARG A 50 3.26 2.83 -27.57
N LEU A 51 3.65 3.04 -26.32
CA LEU A 51 3.02 2.38 -25.18
C LEU A 51 1.66 3.00 -24.91
N GLY A 52 0.60 2.22 -25.13
CA GLY A 52 -0.75 2.60 -24.74
C GLY A 52 -0.94 2.56 -23.21
N PRO A 53 -2.07 3.10 -22.70
CA PRO A 53 -2.33 3.22 -21.26
C PRO A 53 -2.19 1.92 -20.48
N VAL A 54 -2.70 0.80 -21.03
CA VAL A 54 -2.64 -0.53 -20.39
C VAL A 54 -1.20 -0.97 -20.13
N ARG A 55 -0.29 -0.75 -21.09
CA ARG A 55 1.13 -1.13 -20.95
C ARG A 55 1.86 -0.25 -19.93
N LEU A 56 1.50 1.03 -19.85
CA LEU A 56 2.05 1.94 -18.84
C LEU A 56 1.58 1.56 -17.43
N ILE A 57 0.30 1.20 -17.26
CA ILE A 57 -0.23 0.70 -15.99
C ILE A 57 0.47 -0.60 -15.60
N ALA A 58 0.63 -1.54 -16.53
CA ALA A 58 1.36 -2.79 -16.29
C ALA A 58 2.82 -2.53 -15.89
N LEU A 59 3.50 -1.57 -16.52
CA LEU A 59 4.85 -1.17 -16.13
C LEU A 59 4.89 -0.57 -14.71
N GLY A 60 3.91 0.28 -14.37
CA GLY A 60 3.80 0.82 -13.00
C GLY A 60 3.57 -0.29 -11.97
N PHE A 61 2.70 -1.25 -12.27
CA PHE A 61 2.51 -2.44 -11.44
C PHE A 61 3.83 -3.19 -11.23
N LEU A 62 4.56 -3.49 -12.30
CA LEU A 62 5.86 -4.16 -12.21
C LEU A 62 6.89 -3.34 -11.42
N LEU A 63 6.90 -2.02 -11.56
CA LEU A 63 7.78 -1.15 -10.78
C LEU A 63 7.50 -1.28 -9.28
N VAL A 64 6.22 -1.29 -8.89
CA VAL A 64 5.86 -1.45 -7.47
C VAL A 64 6.19 -2.86 -6.97
N VAL A 65 5.93 -3.90 -7.76
CA VAL A 65 6.37 -5.29 -7.43
C VAL A 65 7.87 -5.35 -7.16
N LEU A 66 8.69 -4.71 -8.02
CA LEU A 66 10.14 -4.70 -7.84
C LEU A 66 10.58 -3.97 -6.56
N LEU A 67 9.85 -2.92 -6.16
CA LEU A 67 10.12 -2.24 -4.89
C LEU A 67 9.71 -3.12 -3.70
N ASP A 68 8.57 -3.81 -3.77
CA ASP A 68 8.05 -4.65 -2.69
C ASP A 68 8.88 -5.92 -2.48
N ILE A 69 9.58 -6.42 -3.50
CA ILE A 69 10.53 -7.53 -3.36
C ILE A 69 11.67 -7.19 -2.37
N ALA A 70 11.91 -5.92 -2.07
CA ALA A 70 12.86 -5.51 -1.04
C ALA A 70 12.28 -5.61 0.39
N GLU A 71 10.98 -5.77 0.57
CA GLU A 71 10.33 -5.87 1.90
C GLU A 71 10.93 -6.96 2.80
N PRO A 72 11.26 -8.19 2.32
CA PRO A 72 11.92 -9.19 3.14
C PRO A 72 13.24 -8.70 3.77
N LEU A 73 13.95 -7.74 3.16
CA LEU A 73 15.16 -7.14 3.73
C LEU A 73 14.87 -6.36 5.01
N VAL A 74 13.67 -5.80 5.14
CA VAL A 74 13.21 -5.14 6.37
C VAL A 74 13.04 -6.16 7.49
N SER A 75 12.53 -7.35 7.16
CA SER A 75 12.53 -8.46 8.11
C SER A 75 13.94 -8.91 8.45
N PHE A 76 14.83 -9.10 7.47
CA PHE A 76 16.24 -9.45 7.70
C PHE A 76 16.98 -8.44 8.58
N ALA A 77 16.64 -7.15 8.51
CA ALA A 77 17.17 -6.10 9.36
C ALA A 77 16.61 -6.11 10.79
N GLY A 78 15.63 -6.99 11.07
CA GLY A 78 15.01 -7.12 12.39
C GLY A 78 14.00 -6.03 12.73
N VAL A 79 13.48 -5.32 11.72
CA VAL A 79 12.57 -4.19 11.93
C VAL A 79 11.11 -4.65 12.03
N SER A 80 10.69 -5.61 11.21
CA SER A 80 9.31 -6.12 11.20
C SER A 80 9.24 -7.59 10.83
N VAL A 81 8.19 -8.27 11.27
CA VAL A 81 7.92 -9.67 10.93
C VAL A 81 6.46 -9.86 10.56
N TRP A 82 6.21 -10.67 9.54
CA TRP A 82 4.87 -11.16 9.23
C TRP A 82 4.46 -12.21 10.27
N THR A 83 3.62 -11.81 11.22
CA THR A 83 3.21 -12.64 12.36
C THR A 83 2.27 -13.77 11.99
N ARG A 84 1.48 -13.60 10.93
CA ARG A 84 0.66 -14.63 10.31
C ARG A 84 0.59 -14.41 8.80
N ALA A 85 0.73 -15.49 8.03
CA ALA A 85 0.57 -15.46 6.59
C ALA A 85 0.00 -16.79 6.08
N VAL A 86 -0.80 -16.72 5.01
CA VAL A 86 -1.36 -17.92 4.35
C VAL A 86 -0.21 -18.72 3.70
N PRO A 87 0.08 -19.95 4.14
CA PRO A 87 1.27 -20.68 3.71
C PRO A 87 1.38 -20.88 2.19
N GLU A 88 0.26 -21.18 1.53
CA GLU A 88 0.19 -21.47 0.11
C GLU A 88 0.45 -20.24 -0.77
N LEU A 89 0.31 -19.04 -0.22
CA LEU A 89 0.49 -17.76 -0.90
C LEU A 89 1.69 -16.98 -0.36
N THR A 90 2.63 -17.67 0.31
CA THR A 90 3.77 -17.05 1.00
C THR A 90 5.08 -17.68 0.57
N ILE A 91 6.07 -16.86 0.21
CA ILE A 91 7.43 -17.35 -0.01
C ILE A 91 8.13 -17.48 1.34
N TRP A 92 8.89 -18.57 1.51
CA TRP A 92 9.55 -18.93 2.76
C TRP A 92 8.59 -19.07 3.95
N SER A 93 7.39 -19.60 3.70
CA SER A 93 6.42 -19.89 4.77
C SER A 93 7.06 -20.66 5.94
N GLY A 94 6.72 -20.26 7.16
CA GLY A 94 7.31 -20.82 8.40
C GLY A 94 8.64 -20.17 8.80
N HIS A 95 9.33 -19.47 7.90
CA HIS A 95 10.49 -18.67 8.28
C HIS A 95 10.08 -17.29 8.82
N TRP A 96 10.91 -16.70 9.67
CA TRP A 96 10.69 -15.37 10.23
C TRP A 96 10.82 -14.24 9.17
N TYR A 97 11.38 -14.54 8.01
CA TYR A 97 11.43 -13.64 6.84
C TYR A 97 10.39 -14.03 5.79
N GLN A 98 9.35 -14.77 6.17
CA GLN A 98 8.25 -15.12 5.28
C GLN A 98 7.64 -13.87 4.65
N PHE A 99 7.36 -13.93 3.36
CA PHE A 99 6.82 -12.80 2.61
C PHE A 99 5.58 -13.21 1.83
N PRO A 100 4.40 -12.66 2.17
CA PRO A 100 3.17 -13.02 1.50
C PRO A 100 3.12 -12.42 0.08
N LEU A 101 2.88 -13.26 -0.92
CA LEU A 101 2.74 -12.81 -2.31
C LEU A 101 1.47 -11.96 -2.51
N TYR A 102 0.44 -12.16 -1.70
CA TYR A 102 -0.76 -11.32 -1.74
C TYR A 102 -0.49 -9.89 -1.28
N GLN A 103 0.45 -9.68 -0.35
CA GLN A 103 0.90 -8.34 0.03
C GLN A 103 1.54 -7.65 -1.17
N MET A 104 2.49 -8.33 -1.83
CA MET A 104 3.16 -7.85 -3.03
C MET A 104 2.18 -7.42 -4.12
N VAL A 105 1.17 -8.25 -4.39
CA VAL A 105 0.14 -7.95 -5.39
C VAL A 105 -0.77 -6.81 -4.94
N ALA A 106 -1.21 -6.78 -3.68
CA ALA A 106 -2.06 -5.72 -3.15
C ALA A 106 -1.36 -4.35 -3.16
N SER A 107 -0.11 -4.29 -2.71
CA SER A 107 0.76 -3.11 -2.77
C SER A 107 0.92 -2.63 -4.21
N ALA A 108 1.17 -3.55 -5.15
CA ALA A 108 1.33 -3.22 -6.57
C ALA A 108 0.05 -2.68 -7.21
N LEU A 109 -1.11 -3.26 -6.92
CA LEU A 109 -2.40 -2.74 -7.37
C LEU A 109 -2.67 -1.34 -6.80
N PHE A 110 -2.43 -1.17 -5.49
CA PHE A 110 -2.60 0.11 -4.80
C PHE A 110 -1.68 1.20 -5.38
N GLY A 111 -0.37 0.95 -5.46
CA GLY A 111 0.60 1.91 -5.98
C GLY A 111 0.42 2.20 -7.47
N ALA A 112 0.10 1.19 -8.30
CA ALA A 112 -0.15 1.38 -9.73
C ALA A 112 -1.44 2.17 -10.00
N SER A 113 -2.51 1.92 -9.23
CA SER A 113 -3.78 2.65 -9.39
C SER A 113 -3.64 4.14 -9.05
N LEU A 114 -3.01 4.48 -7.91
CA LEU A 114 -2.73 5.87 -7.54
C LEU A 114 -1.71 6.52 -8.48
N GLY A 115 -0.66 5.79 -8.87
CA GLY A 115 0.33 6.26 -9.84
C GLY A 115 -0.30 6.57 -11.20
N ALA A 116 -1.19 5.69 -11.69
CA ALA A 116 -1.94 5.88 -12.93
C ALA A 116 -2.91 7.06 -12.84
N ALA A 117 -3.68 7.15 -11.75
CA ALA A 117 -4.59 8.28 -11.51
C ALA A 117 -3.82 9.61 -11.51
N ARG A 118 -2.62 9.65 -10.94
CA ARG A 118 -1.76 10.85 -10.96
C ARG A 118 -1.16 11.15 -12.34
N HIS A 119 -0.83 10.11 -13.11
CA HIS A 119 -0.14 10.22 -14.39
C HIS A 119 -1.05 10.63 -15.54
N PHE A 120 -2.19 9.96 -15.70
CA PHE A 120 -3.08 10.19 -16.83
C PHE A 120 -3.90 11.47 -16.64
N ARG A 121 -3.88 12.32 -17.66
CA ARG A 121 -4.67 13.54 -17.71
C ARG A 121 -5.49 13.60 -18.99
N ASN A 122 -6.69 14.16 -18.89
CA ASN A 122 -7.50 14.48 -20.06
C ASN A 122 -6.95 15.74 -20.77
N ARG A 123 -7.56 16.13 -21.90
CA ARG A 123 -7.16 17.32 -22.67
C ARG A 123 -7.26 18.64 -21.89
N ARG A 124 -8.00 18.67 -20.79
CA ARG A 124 -8.18 19.82 -19.89
C ARG A 124 -7.18 19.81 -18.71
N GLY A 125 -6.30 18.81 -18.66
CA GLY A 125 -5.33 18.65 -17.58
C GLY A 125 -5.89 18.05 -16.29
N GLU A 126 -7.11 17.53 -16.31
CA GLU A 126 -7.74 16.86 -15.14
C GLU A 126 -7.37 15.37 -15.12
N THR A 127 -7.21 14.80 -13.92
CA THR A 127 -7.10 13.34 -13.77
C THR A 127 -8.46 12.66 -13.85
N CYS A 128 -8.50 11.33 -13.81
CA CYS A 128 -9.75 10.58 -13.77
C CYS A 128 -10.57 10.85 -12.49
N LEU A 129 -9.92 11.21 -11.37
CA LEU A 129 -10.59 11.44 -10.09
C LEU A 129 -11.39 12.73 -10.08
N GLU A 130 -10.83 13.80 -10.65
CA GLU A 130 -11.46 15.12 -10.69
C GLU A 130 -11.95 15.55 -12.07
N SER A 131 -12.09 14.59 -12.99
CA SER A 131 -12.61 14.84 -14.34
C SER A 131 -14.01 15.45 -14.28
N GLY A 132 -14.23 16.54 -15.01
CA GLY A 132 -15.49 17.27 -15.00
C GLY A 132 -15.54 18.45 -14.02
N ALA A 133 -14.46 18.69 -13.25
CA ALA A 133 -14.35 19.87 -12.39
C ALA A 133 -14.47 21.20 -13.16
N ALA A 134 -14.13 21.21 -14.45
CA ALA A 134 -14.36 22.36 -15.32
C ALA A 134 -15.84 22.79 -15.46
N LEU A 135 -16.80 21.91 -15.16
CA LEU A 135 -18.24 22.22 -15.17
C LEU A 135 -18.69 22.98 -13.92
N LEU A 136 -17.84 23.04 -12.89
CA LEU A 136 -18.16 23.68 -11.62
C LEU A 136 -17.84 25.19 -11.67
N PRO A 137 -18.58 26.03 -10.90
CA PRO A 137 -18.21 27.42 -10.68
C PRO A 137 -16.80 27.55 -10.08
N GLU A 138 -16.12 28.66 -10.34
CA GLU A 138 -14.71 28.84 -9.97
C GLU A 138 -14.45 28.76 -8.45
N GLY A 139 -15.41 29.23 -7.63
CA GLY A 139 -15.32 29.21 -6.17
C GLY A 139 -15.19 27.80 -5.54
N PRO A 140 -16.16 26.88 -5.74
CA PRO A 140 -16.09 25.53 -5.18
C PRO A 140 -15.12 24.59 -5.92
N ARG A 141 -14.74 24.91 -7.17
CA ARG A 141 -13.90 24.05 -8.01
C ARG A 141 -12.65 23.48 -7.32
N PRO A 142 -11.77 24.27 -6.67
CA PRO A 142 -10.58 23.71 -6.01
C PRO A 142 -10.91 22.74 -4.88
N TRP A 143 -11.97 23.00 -4.11
CA TRP A 143 -12.40 22.15 -3.00
C TRP A 143 -12.99 20.83 -3.50
N VAL A 144 -13.82 20.87 -4.54
CA VAL A 144 -14.39 19.64 -5.11
C VAL A 144 -13.28 18.78 -5.74
N ARG A 145 -12.30 19.39 -6.40
CA ARG A 145 -11.13 18.65 -6.92
C ARG A 145 -10.33 18.00 -5.80
N LEU A 146 -10.07 18.74 -4.71
CA LEU A 146 -9.38 18.21 -3.54
C LEU A 146 -10.15 17.04 -2.93
N LEU A 147 -11.45 17.20 -2.68
CA LEU A 147 -12.31 16.16 -2.10
C LEU A 147 -12.41 14.93 -3.01
N ALA A 148 -12.45 15.11 -4.33
CA ALA A 148 -12.47 13.99 -5.28
C ALA A 148 -11.16 13.18 -5.21
N VAL A 149 -10.01 13.85 -5.15
CA VAL A 149 -8.71 13.18 -4.99
C VAL A 149 -8.61 12.49 -3.63
N VAL A 150 -9.02 13.15 -2.55
CA VAL A 150 -9.07 12.57 -1.20
C VAL A 150 -9.99 11.35 -1.16
N GLY A 151 -11.17 11.43 -1.76
CA GLY A 151 -12.11 10.32 -1.87
C GLY A 151 -11.52 9.14 -2.63
N GLY A 152 -10.91 9.39 -3.80
CA GLY A 152 -10.24 8.34 -4.59
C GLY A 152 -9.09 7.66 -3.83
N ALA A 153 -8.29 8.44 -3.10
CA ALA A 153 -7.24 7.89 -2.24
C ALA A 153 -7.81 7.04 -1.09
N ASN A 154 -8.90 7.49 -0.47
CA ASN A 154 -9.58 6.74 0.59
C ASN A 154 -10.23 5.44 0.09
N VAL A 155 -10.80 5.44 -1.12
CA VAL A 155 -11.29 4.19 -1.74
C VAL A 155 -10.13 3.23 -2.01
N SER A 156 -9.00 3.74 -2.50
CA SER A 156 -7.82 2.91 -2.77
C SER A 156 -7.27 2.26 -1.50
N ILE A 157 -7.14 3.02 -0.41
CA ILE A 157 -6.67 2.46 0.87
C ILE A 157 -7.73 1.53 1.49
N ALA A 158 -9.02 1.81 1.35
CA ALA A 158 -10.07 0.92 1.82
C ALA A 158 -10.04 -0.44 1.10
N LEU A 159 -9.79 -0.45 -0.22
CA LEU A 159 -9.63 -1.69 -0.99
C LEU A 159 -8.36 -2.45 -0.58
N TYR A 160 -7.25 -1.76 -0.41
CA TYR A 160 -5.99 -2.36 0.06
C TYR A 160 -6.14 -2.99 1.45
N THR A 161 -6.72 -2.25 2.40
CA THR A 161 -6.97 -2.73 3.76
C THR A 161 -8.02 -3.84 3.77
N GLY A 162 -9.07 -3.72 2.96
CA GLY A 162 -10.10 -4.75 2.81
C GLY A 162 -9.51 -6.08 2.31
N ALA A 163 -8.62 -6.04 1.33
CA ALA A 163 -7.91 -7.23 0.87
C ALA A 163 -7.11 -7.87 2.01
N HIS A 164 -6.37 -7.08 2.78
CA HIS A 164 -5.62 -7.56 3.95
C HIS A 164 -6.50 -8.16 5.04
N ILE A 165 -7.66 -7.54 5.31
CA ILE A 165 -8.64 -8.08 6.25
C ILE A 165 -9.14 -9.44 5.75
N LEU A 166 -9.45 -9.59 4.47
CA LEU A 166 -9.90 -10.87 3.91
C LEU A 166 -8.83 -11.95 4.04
N PHE A 167 -7.56 -11.65 3.76
CA PHE A 167 -6.47 -12.61 3.97
C PHE A 167 -6.21 -12.91 5.45
N SER A 168 -6.40 -11.93 6.35
CA SER A 168 -6.31 -12.11 7.80
C SER A 168 -7.37 -13.08 8.35
N LEU A 169 -8.53 -13.17 7.68
CA LEU A 169 -9.60 -14.12 8.02
C LEU A 169 -9.32 -15.54 7.52
N MET A 170 -8.32 -15.75 6.66
CA MET A 170 -7.90 -17.07 6.23
C MET A 170 -6.97 -17.70 7.27
N ASP A 171 -6.83 -19.03 7.24
CA ASP A 171 -5.94 -19.77 8.14
C ASP A 171 -4.47 -19.45 7.85
N GLY A 172 -3.95 -18.40 8.50
CA GLY A 172 -2.54 -18.01 8.43
C GLY A 172 -1.68 -18.71 9.48
N ALA A 173 -0.48 -19.12 9.08
CA ALA A 173 0.52 -19.70 9.98
C ALA A 173 1.52 -18.64 10.47
N PRO A 174 1.93 -18.68 11.75
CA PRO A 174 3.05 -17.89 12.23
C PRO A 174 4.39 -18.48 11.78
N PRO A 175 5.50 -17.73 11.91
CA PRO A 175 6.83 -18.30 11.78
C PRO A 175 7.08 -19.42 12.82
N ASP A 176 7.73 -20.51 12.40
CA ASP A 176 8.06 -21.66 13.25
C ASP A 176 9.03 -21.27 14.38
N ARG A 177 9.95 -20.35 14.07
CA ARG A 177 10.96 -19.84 15.01
C ARG A 177 11.24 -18.36 14.76
N LEU A 178 11.06 -17.56 15.80
CA LEU A 178 11.52 -16.17 15.84
C LEU A 178 12.96 -16.10 16.39
N PRO A 179 13.86 -15.36 15.72
CA PRO A 179 15.18 -15.00 16.24
C PRO A 179 15.12 -14.31 17.60
N GLU A 180 16.21 -14.39 18.37
CA GLU A 180 16.27 -13.83 19.73
C GLU A 180 16.04 -12.32 19.76
N PHE A 181 16.49 -11.58 18.75
CA PHE A 181 16.32 -10.12 18.69
C PHE A 181 14.87 -9.67 18.47
N PHE A 182 13.95 -10.55 18.09
CA PHE A 182 12.51 -10.27 18.03
C PHE A 182 11.77 -10.67 19.30
N ARG A 183 12.43 -11.38 20.23
CA ARG A 183 11.81 -11.75 21.50
C ARG A 183 11.94 -10.57 22.45
N PRO A 184 10.87 -10.24 23.21
CA PRO A 184 11.02 -9.33 24.34
C PRO A 184 12.17 -9.83 25.21
N THR A 185 13.07 -8.94 25.65
CA THR A 185 14.03 -9.28 26.70
C THR A 185 13.22 -9.85 27.86
N ALA A 186 13.57 -11.08 28.29
CA ALA A 186 12.95 -11.69 29.46
C ALA A 186 13.02 -10.67 30.60
N GLY A 187 11.87 -10.14 30.99
CA GLY A 187 11.79 -8.99 31.88
C GLY A 187 12.40 -9.29 33.24
N TYR A 188 13.12 -8.29 33.76
CA TYR A 188 13.25 -8.05 35.20
C TYR A 188 11.94 -7.47 35.73
#